data_AF-A0A2E2VRF2-F1
#
_entry.id   AF-A0A2E2VRF2-F1
#
_cell.length_a   1.000
_cell.length_b   1.000
_cell.length_c   1.000
_cell.angle_alpha   90.00
_cell.angle_beta   90.00
_cell.angle_gamma   90.00
#
_symmetry.space_group_name_H-M   'P 1'
#
loop_
_entity.id
_entity.type
_entity.pdbx_description
1 polymer ?
#
loop_
_entity_poly.entity_id
_entity_poly.type
_entity_poly.pdbx_seq_one_letter_code
_entity_poly.pdbx_strand_id
1 'polypeptide(L)'
;MYVFYETSKRWLVLFLLMSAALWRPVLAFDVAEAVAQLYWQDERSGKTIATFIAPPVQTQSIVTHPSGGTWRVAGSGDFNGDGFTDLYWRDENTGANVIELWRGTQFLDSVKNSVIPMSAGWYINAIADFTGDGHDDVLWRHVSSGEVWMHQILSGELVASVQVTAIRDISWNIQLTPDLDGDGKADILLRHHQTGVVWRFLMDGHQIIDSRRFMNAAPHWQLALHGDFDADGDDDLLWRNTQNGQSVIHRVKGGDFSRHGMYSLGILDDMHWQPVWARDLDDDGDDDIIWHHDRLGYSSVYLLGSTGYIGQLLPSLAEGGWRPVH
;
A
#
# COMPACT_ATOMS: atom_id res chain seq x y z
N MET A 1 14.45 22.73 15.96
CA MET A 1 14.81 23.89 15.12
C MET A 1 13.86 23.85 13.94
N TYR A 2 13.06 24.90 13.76
CA TYR A 2 11.91 24.91 12.85
C TYR A 2 12.36 25.30 11.45
N VAL A 3 11.89 24.58 10.43
CA VAL A 3 11.95 25.03 9.03
C VAL A 3 10.52 25.03 8.54
N PHE A 4 10.03 26.21 8.13
CA PHE A 4 8.70 26.38 7.54
C PHE A 4 8.86 26.43 6.02
N TYR A 5 7.95 25.78 5.30
CA TYR A 5 7.76 26.01 3.87
C TYR A 5 6.27 26.29 3.64
N GLU A 6 5.99 27.33 2.87
CA GLU A 6 4.65 27.84 2.57
C GLU A 6 4.43 27.72 1.07
N THR A 7 3.49 26.87 0.66
CA THR A 7 2.77 27.04 -0.61
C THR A 7 1.28 27.14 -0.28
N SER A 8 0.55 27.89 -1.10
CA SER A 8 -0.61 28.70 -0.69
C SER A 8 -1.86 27.97 -0.16
N LYS A 9 -1.85 26.65 0.12
CA LYS A 9 -3.01 25.94 0.67
C LYS A 9 -2.77 24.78 1.66
N ARG A 10 -1.56 24.30 1.98
CA ARG A 10 -1.40 23.16 2.91
C ARG A 10 -0.12 23.26 3.77
N TRP A 11 -0.16 22.72 4.99
CA TRP A 11 0.94 22.74 5.98
C TRP A 11 1.37 21.30 6.31
N LEU A 12 2.68 21.04 6.44
CA LEU A 12 3.26 19.79 6.92
C LEU A 12 3.96 20.03 8.27
N VAL A 13 3.61 19.29 9.34
CA VAL A 13 4.21 19.42 10.68
C VAL A 13 4.38 18.04 11.34
N LEU A 14 5.55 17.75 11.92
CA LEU A 14 5.86 16.46 12.57
C LEU A 14 6.58 16.63 13.93
N PHE A 15 6.28 15.77 14.92
CA PHE A 15 6.90 15.74 16.26
C PHE A 15 7.27 14.31 16.74
N LEU A 16 8.30 14.20 17.60
CA LEU A 16 8.95 12.97 18.14
C LEU A 16 8.52 12.63 19.59
N LEU A 17 8.51 11.33 19.98
CA LEU A 17 8.84 10.81 21.35
C LEU A 17 9.05 9.26 21.44
N MET A 18 9.82 8.83 22.46
CA MET A 18 10.56 7.56 22.72
C MET A 18 9.68 6.33 23.14
N SER A 19 10.05 5.03 23.21
CA SER A 19 11.31 4.26 23.36
C SER A 19 11.07 2.75 23.02
N ALA A 20 12.14 1.95 23.00
CA ALA A 20 12.25 0.58 22.47
C ALA A 20 11.19 -0.48 22.88
N ALA A 21 10.61 -1.14 21.87
CA ALA A 21 10.14 -2.52 21.85
C ALA A 21 10.05 -2.98 20.37
N LEU A 22 9.94 -4.29 20.10
CA LEU A 22 9.79 -4.84 18.75
C LEU A 22 8.38 -4.50 18.23
N TRP A 23 8.27 -3.51 17.35
CA TRP A 23 7.04 -3.08 16.69
C TRP A 23 7.01 -3.58 15.24
N ARG A 24 5.85 -4.06 14.78
CA ARG A 24 5.57 -4.18 13.33
C ARG A 24 4.77 -2.94 12.90
N PRO A 25 5.20 -2.25 11.84
CA PRO A 25 4.41 -1.16 11.25
C PRO A 25 3.18 -1.70 10.51
N VAL A 26 2.07 -0.96 10.51
CA VAL A 26 1.04 -1.02 9.47
C VAL A 26 0.80 0.41 9.02
N LEU A 27 1.10 0.70 7.75
CA LEU A 27 0.93 2.03 7.18
C LEU A 27 -0.41 2.11 6.46
N ALA A 28 -1.14 3.19 6.72
CA ALA A 28 -2.44 3.49 6.15
C ALA A 28 -2.49 4.99 5.89
N PHE A 29 -2.00 5.45 4.75
CA PHE A 29 -2.02 6.86 4.43
C PHE A 29 -3.34 7.23 3.77
N ASP A 30 -4.04 8.22 4.32
CA ASP A 30 -5.09 8.92 3.58
C ASP A 30 -4.89 10.44 3.64
N VAL A 31 -5.36 11.16 2.64
CA VAL A 31 -5.33 12.62 2.57
C VAL A 31 -6.73 13.18 2.32
N ALA A 32 -7.81 12.48 2.67
CA ALA A 32 -9.03 13.19 3.00
C ALA A 32 -8.72 14.18 4.14
N GLU A 33 -8.70 15.48 3.81
CA GLU A 33 -8.41 16.61 4.71
C GLU A 33 -6.94 16.80 5.17
N ALA A 34 -5.93 16.31 4.45
CA ALA A 34 -4.50 16.49 4.81
C ALA A 34 -4.06 15.75 6.10
N VAL A 35 -4.56 14.53 6.33
CA VAL A 35 -4.33 13.75 7.56
C VAL A 35 -3.71 12.37 7.30
N ALA A 36 -2.39 12.25 7.26
CA ALA A 36 -1.75 10.93 7.22
C ALA A 36 -2.00 10.14 8.52
N GLN A 37 -2.33 8.86 8.40
CA GLN A 37 -2.59 7.97 9.52
C GLN A 37 -1.50 6.89 9.60
N LEU A 38 -1.04 6.55 10.80
CA LEU A 38 -0.09 5.46 11.01
C LEU A 38 -0.56 4.59 12.15
N TYR A 39 -0.64 3.28 11.92
CA TYR A 39 -1.01 2.33 12.97
C TYR A 39 0.22 1.54 13.44
N TRP A 40 0.44 1.47 14.75
CA TRP A 40 1.54 0.71 15.36
C TRP A 40 0.99 -0.35 16.30
N GLN A 41 1.44 -1.60 16.19
CA GLN A 41 1.00 -2.69 17.07
C GLN A 41 2.12 -3.25 17.95
N ASP A 42 1.85 -3.38 19.26
CA ASP A 42 2.72 -4.08 20.22
C ASP A 42 2.50 -5.60 20.13
N GLU A 43 3.55 -6.36 19.81
CA GLU A 43 3.46 -7.82 19.59
C GLU A 43 3.07 -8.62 20.83
N ARG A 44 3.33 -8.09 22.03
CA ARG A 44 3.13 -8.81 23.29
C ARG A 44 1.74 -8.63 23.86
N SER A 45 1.16 -7.45 23.69
CA SER A 45 -0.15 -7.06 24.21
C SER A 45 -1.24 -7.01 23.14
N GLY A 46 -0.86 -6.97 21.85
CA GLY A 46 -1.78 -6.79 20.73
C GLY A 46 -2.35 -5.37 20.63
N LYS A 47 -1.86 -4.42 21.43
CA LYS A 47 -2.34 -3.04 21.47
C LYS A 47 -1.90 -2.30 20.21
N THR A 48 -2.87 -1.72 19.51
CA THR A 48 -2.62 -0.82 18.37
C THR A 48 -2.73 0.64 18.80
N ILE A 49 -1.89 1.51 18.25
CA ILE A 49 -1.98 2.97 18.37
C ILE A 49 -2.07 3.58 16.98
N ALA A 50 -3.01 4.48 16.76
CA ALA A 50 -3.07 5.31 15.56
C ALA A 50 -2.34 6.65 15.81
N THR A 51 -1.54 7.11 14.85
CA THR A 51 -0.87 8.41 14.84
C THR A 51 -1.38 9.20 13.66
N PHE A 52 -1.89 10.39 13.92
CA PHE A 52 -2.42 11.28 12.90
C PHE A 52 -1.48 12.45 12.68
N ILE A 53 -1.25 12.79 11.42
CA ILE A 53 -0.43 13.92 11.01
C ILE A 53 -1.38 14.96 10.38
N ALA A 54 -1.91 15.87 11.20
CA ALA A 54 -2.75 17.01 10.77
C ALA A 54 -2.32 18.33 11.46
N PRO A 55 -2.32 19.49 10.77
CA PRO A 55 -2.11 20.80 11.40
C PRO A 55 -3.41 21.37 12.02
N PRO A 56 -3.41 22.03 13.20
CA PRO A 56 -2.39 22.04 14.24
C PRO A 56 -2.52 20.79 15.11
N VAL A 57 -1.40 20.08 15.27
CA VAL A 57 -1.29 18.73 15.86
C VAL A 57 -2.17 18.53 17.09
N GLN A 58 -3.19 17.68 16.96
CA GLN A 58 -3.80 16.95 18.07
C GLN A 58 -3.33 15.50 18.00
N THR A 59 -2.60 15.07 19.02
CA THR A 59 -2.31 13.65 19.23
C THR A 59 -3.47 13.02 19.99
N GLN A 60 -4.18 12.11 19.35
CA GLN A 60 -5.18 11.29 20.03
C GLN A 60 -4.75 9.83 19.95
N SER A 61 -4.38 9.25 21.10
CA SER A 61 -4.26 7.80 21.22
C SER A 61 -5.66 7.22 21.31
N ILE A 62 -6.08 6.44 20.31
CA ILE A 62 -7.27 5.61 20.41
C ILE A 62 -6.84 4.15 20.42
N VAL A 63 -7.44 3.41 21.34
CA VAL A 63 -7.27 1.96 21.52
C VAL A 63 -8.64 1.36 21.31
N THR A 64 -8.79 0.45 20.35
CA THR A 64 -9.76 -0.64 20.41
C THR A 64 -9.27 -1.86 19.62
N HIS A 65 -10.00 -2.97 19.81
CA HIS A 65 -9.55 -4.35 19.75
C HIS A 65 -10.47 -5.16 18.84
N PRO A 66 -9.97 -6.32 18.42
CA PRO A 66 -10.61 -7.56 18.86
C PRO A 66 -9.83 -8.22 20.02
N SER A 67 -10.55 -8.57 21.08
CA SER A 67 -10.02 -8.91 22.41
C SER A 67 -9.12 -10.15 22.39
N GLY A 68 -7.88 -10.02 22.89
CA GLY A 68 -6.97 -11.14 23.13
C GLY A 68 -5.66 -11.03 22.33
N GLY A 69 -4.54 -11.44 22.93
CA GLY A 69 -3.18 -11.25 22.38
C GLY A 69 -2.86 -12.02 21.09
N THR A 70 -3.85 -12.61 20.42
CA THR A 70 -3.72 -13.38 19.17
C THR A 70 -4.17 -12.60 17.93
N TRP A 71 -4.87 -11.47 18.14
CA TRP A 71 -5.30 -10.60 17.06
C TRP A 71 -4.16 -9.71 16.57
N ARG A 72 -4.02 -9.60 15.26
CA ARG A 72 -3.06 -8.76 14.56
C ARG A 72 -3.77 -7.97 13.47
N VAL A 73 -3.27 -6.76 13.19
CA VAL A 73 -3.65 -6.07 11.96
C VAL A 73 -3.01 -6.83 10.80
N ALA A 74 -3.83 -7.32 9.88
CA ALA A 74 -3.41 -8.11 8.73
C ALA A 74 -3.40 -7.29 7.43
N GLY A 75 -3.96 -6.09 7.45
CA GLY A 75 -3.88 -5.12 6.37
C GLY A 75 -4.79 -3.91 6.63
N SER A 76 -4.89 -3.03 5.65
CA SER A 76 -5.67 -1.80 5.69
C SER A 76 -6.14 -1.43 4.28
N GLY A 77 -7.25 -0.71 4.18
CA GLY A 77 -7.87 -0.25 2.93
C GLY A 77 -9.15 0.53 3.23
N ASP A 78 -9.76 1.19 2.26
CA ASP A 78 -11.07 1.84 2.41
C ASP A 78 -12.19 0.81 2.21
N PHE A 79 -12.57 0.11 3.28
CA PHE A 79 -13.57 -0.97 3.20
C PHE A 79 -15.00 -0.45 3.14
N ASN A 80 -15.23 0.84 3.41
CA ASN A 80 -16.56 1.44 3.46
C ASN A 80 -16.83 2.56 2.42
N GLY A 81 -15.84 2.88 1.60
CA GLY A 81 -15.94 3.82 0.49
C GLY A 81 -16.08 5.27 0.93
N ASP A 82 -15.65 5.62 2.14
CA ASP A 82 -15.74 6.99 2.65
C ASP A 82 -14.46 7.81 2.46
N GLY A 83 -13.48 7.25 1.75
CA GLY A 83 -12.19 7.86 1.47
C GLY A 83 -11.34 8.00 2.72
N PHE A 84 -11.52 7.10 3.70
CA PHE A 84 -10.64 6.95 4.85
C PHE A 84 -10.19 5.51 4.98
N THR A 85 -8.93 5.31 5.38
CA THR A 85 -8.42 3.97 5.59
C THR A 85 -9.02 3.31 6.84
N ASP A 86 -9.52 2.10 6.64
CA ASP A 86 -10.02 1.17 7.65
C ASP A 86 -8.97 0.09 7.99
N LEU A 87 -9.20 -0.67 9.06
CA LEU A 87 -8.29 -1.72 9.51
C LEU A 87 -8.86 -3.12 9.33
N TYR A 88 -8.08 -4.00 8.71
CA TYR A 88 -8.38 -5.43 8.61
C TYR A 88 -7.62 -6.21 9.68
N TRP A 89 -8.36 -6.79 10.63
CA TRP A 89 -7.83 -7.58 11.73
C TRP A 89 -7.98 -9.08 11.49
N ARG A 90 -7.02 -9.86 11.97
CA ARG A 90 -7.04 -11.32 11.94
C ARG A 90 -6.58 -11.93 13.26
N ASP A 91 -7.31 -12.94 13.72
CA ASP A 91 -6.89 -13.81 14.82
C ASP A 91 -5.99 -14.90 14.26
N GLU A 92 -4.69 -14.86 14.61
CA GLU A 92 -3.73 -15.83 14.09
C GLU A 92 -3.99 -17.26 14.57
N ASN A 93 -4.74 -17.45 15.66
CA ASN A 93 -5.08 -18.77 16.17
C ASN A 93 -6.32 -19.37 15.51
N THR A 94 -7.36 -18.56 15.31
CA THR A 94 -8.65 -19.05 14.81
C THR A 94 -8.85 -18.81 13.33
N GLY A 95 -8.11 -17.89 12.71
CA GLY A 95 -8.32 -17.43 11.34
C GLY A 95 -9.54 -16.52 11.17
N ALA A 96 -10.19 -16.13 12.28
CA ALA A 96 -11.28 -15.15 12.27
C ALA A 96 -10.77 -13.78 11.85
N ASN A 97 -11.61 -12.99 11.19
CA ASN A 97 -11.24 -11.66 10.71
C ASN A 97 -12.30 -10.63 11.13
N VAL A 98 -11.88 -9.38 11.30
CA VAL A 98 -12.75 -8.25 11.66
C VAL A 98 -12.29 -7.05 10.86
N ILE A 99 -13.23 -6.28 10.31
CA ILE A 99 -12.93 -4.97 9.75
C ILE A 99 -13.35 -3.92 10.79
N GLU A 100 -12.44 -3.02 11.15
CA GLU A 100 -12.79 -1.83 11.92
C GLU A 100 -12.89 -0.65 10.97
N LEU A 101 -14.02 0.05 11.01
CA LEU A 101 -14.30 1.22 10.21
C LEU A 101 -13.87 2.49 10.93
N TRP A 102 -13.16 3.36 10.23
CA TRP A 102 -12.54 4.56 10.77
C TRP A 102 -12.81 5.77 9.89
N ARG A 103 -12.94 6.93 10.53
CA ARG A 103 -12.93 8.23 9.86
C ARG A 103 -11.96 9.14 10.56
N GLY A 104 -10.77 9.29 9.99
CA GLY A 104 -9.66 9.92 10.69
C GLY A 104 -9.42 9.20 12.03
N THR A 105 -9.43 9.95 13.14
CA THR A 105 -9.26 9.36 14.48
C THR A 105 -10.51 8.65 14.98
N GLN A 106 -11.65 8.85 14.35
CA GLN A 106 -12.91 8.35 14.88
C GLN A 106 -13.12 6.88 14.51
N PHE A 107 -13.09 6.00 15.50
CA PHE A 107 -13.68 4.66 15.36
C PHE A 107 -15.18 4.79 15.11
N LEU A 108 -15.66 4.19 14.03
CA LEU A 108 -17.07 4.20 13.64
C LEU A 108 -17.77 2.92 14.10
N ASP A 109 -17.29 1.78 13.62
CA ASP A 109 -17.89 0.48 13.88
C ASP A 109 -16.87 -0.65 13.73
N SER A 110 -17.21 -1.84 14.22
CA SER A 110 -16.49 -3.08 13.97
C SER A 110 -17.40 -4.05 13.24
N VAL A 111 -17.15 -4.25 11.96
CA VAL A 111 -17.86 -5.25 11.17
C VAL A 111 -17.18 -6.58 11.37
N LYS A 112 -17.84 -7.44 12.16
CA LYS A 112 -17.45 -8.84 12.27
C LYS A 112 -17.83 -9.53 10.97
N ASN A 113 -16.94 -9.46 10.00
CA ASN A 113 -17.00 -10.37 8.89
C ASN A 113 -16.88 -11.78 9.46
N SER A 114 -18.00 -12.49 9.51
CA SER A 114 -18.06 -13.93 9.74
C SER A 114 -17.52 -14.63 8.49
N VAL A 115 -16.30 -14.24 8.08
CA VAL A 115 -15.56 -14.92 7.03
C VAL A 115 -15.41 -16.36 7.49
N ILE A 116 -15.56 -17.28 6.55
CA ILE A 116 -15.07 -18.65 6.68
C ILE A 116 -13.65 -18.54 7.26
N PRO A 117 -13.35 -19.08 8.45
CA PRO A 117 -12.00 -19.03 8.98
C PRO A 117 -11.06 -19.59 7.93
N MET A 118 -10.30 -18.70 7.30
CA MET A 118 -9.29 -19.06 6.33
C MET A 118 -8.23 -19.82 7.15
N SER A 119 -8.21 -21.14 7.00
CA SER A 119 -7.42 -22.06 7.85
C SER A 119 -5.93 -21.72 7.81
N ALA A 120 -5.16 -22.39 8.67
CA ALA A 120 -3.70 -22.36 8.58
C ALA A 120 -3.24 -22.57 7.11
N GLY A 121 -2.42 -21.64 6.61
CA GLY A 121 -1.91 -21.65 5.23
C GLY A 121 -2.44 -20.52 4.33
N TRP A 122 -3.50 -19.81 4.72
CA TRP A 122 -3.98 -18.63 4.00
C TRP A 122 -3.39 -17.33 4.57
N TYR A 123 -2.97 -16.43 3.68
CA TYR A 123 -2.50 -15.09 4.01
C TYR A 123 -3.12 -14.06 3.08
N ILE A 124 -3.33 -12.84 3.59
CA ILE A 124 -3.69 -11.68 2.77
C ILE A 124 -2.48 -11.37 1.91
N ASN A 125 -2.71 -11.30 0.62
CA ASN A 125 -1.69 -10.99 -0.35
C ASN A 125 -1.77 -9.53 -0.81
N ALA A 126 -2.98 -8.99 -0.97
CA ALA A 126 -3.22 -7.59 -1.30
C ALA A 126 -4.60 -7.15 -0.82
N ILE A 127 -4.76 -5.84 -0.63
CA ILE A 127 -6.03 -5.14 -0.39
C ILE A 127 -6.08 -4.00 -1.40
N ALA A 128 -7.15 -3.95 -2.21
CA ALA A 128 -7.36 -2.97 -3.26
C ALA A 128 -8.80 -3.08 -3.81
N ASP A 129 -9.33 -2.04 -4.43
CA ASP A 129 -10.63 -2.09 -5.12
C ASP A 129 -10.51 -2.87 -6.45
N PHE A 130 -10.77 -4.18 -6.40
CA PHE A 130 -10.74 -5.03 -7.60
C PHE A 130 -12.04 -4.94 -8.41
N THR A 131 -13.11 -4.38 -7.84
CA THR A 131 -14.44 -4.37 -8.46
C THR A 131 -14.84 -3.01 -9.04
N GLY A 132 -14.11 -1.95 -8.70
CA GLY A 132 -14.36 -0.57 -9.11
C GLY A 132 -15.61 0.02 -8.44
N ASP A 133 -16.01 -0.52 -7.29
CA ASP A 133 -17.19 -0.06 -6.56
C ASP A 133 -16.86 1.01 -5.49
N GLY A 134 -15.59 1.42 -5.41
CA GLY A 134 -15.07 2.40 -4.47
C GLY A 134 -14.74 1.82 -3.10
N HIS A 135 -14.72 0.49 -2.95
CA HIS A 135 -14.39 -0.19 -1.70
C HIS A 135 -13.24 -1.18 -1.93
N ASP A 136 -12.27 -1.18 -1.02
CA ASP A 136 -11.16 -2.12 -1.12
C ASP A 136 -11.60 -3.55 -0.79
N ASP A 137 -11.25 -4.49 -1.65
CA ASP A 137 -11.47 -5.92 -1.46
C ASP A 137 -10.21 -6.61 -0.90
N VAL A 138 -10.31 -7.90 -0.56
CA VAL A 138 -9.18 -8.65 0.02
C VAL A 138 -8.79 -9.85 -0.86
N LEU A 139 -7.56 -9.82 -1.36
CA LEU A 139 -6.96 -10.91 -2.13
C LEU A 139 -6.18 -11.85 -1.22
N TRP A 140 -6.62 -13.10 -1.13
CA TRP A 140 -6.03 -14.16 -0.33
C TRP A 140 -5.21 -15.10 -1.19
N ARG A 141 -4.11 -15.61 -0.63
CA ARG A 141 -3.34 -16.69 -1.25
C ARG A 141 -3.06 -17.82 -0.26
N HIS A 142 -3.18 -19.06 -0.73
CA HIS A 142 -2.81 -20.24 0.05
C HIS A 142 -1.36 -20.65 -0.23
N VAL A 143 -0.55 -20.80 0.82
CA VAL A 143 0.90 -21.02 0.74
C VAL A 143 1.30 -22.30 -0.01
N SER A 144 0.48 -23.35 0.04
CA SER A 144 0.86 -24.67 -0.50
C SER A 144 0.09 -25.08 -1.75
N SER A 145 -1.20 -24.74 -1.85
CA SER A 145 -1.99 -25.01 -3.06
C SER A 145 -1.80 -23.92 -4.13
N GLY A 146 -1.36 -22.72 -3.74
CA GLY A 146 -1.25 -21.57 -4.62
C GLY A 146 -2.60 -20.98 -5.04
N GLU A 147 -3.70 -21.44 -4.46
CA GLU A 147 -5.04 -20.91 -4.73
C GLU A 147 -5.09 -19.44 -4.34
N VAL A 148 -5.75 -18.65 -5.20
CA VAL A 148 -5.96 -17.22 -5.02
C VAL A 148 -7.46 -16.97 -4.95
N TRP A 149 -7.91 -16.38 -3.86
CA TRP A 149 -9.31 -16.08 -3.59
C TRP A 149 -9.48 -14.60 -3.36
N MET A 150 -10.60 -14.05 -3.81
CA MET A 150 -10.97 -12.66 -3.60
C MET A 150 -12.20 -12.62 -2.71
N HIS A 151 -12.13 -11.81 -1.66
CA HIS A 151 -13.25 -11.47 -0.80
C HIS A 151 -13.71 -10.08 -1.18
N GLN A 152 -14.87 -10.00 -1.82
CA GLN A 152 -15.47 -8.71 -2.14
C GLN A 152 -16.08 -8.12 -0.86
N ILE A 153 -15.68 -6.89 -0.54
CA ILE A 153 -16.16 -6.15 0.62
C ILE A 153 -16.95 -4.95 0.13
N LEU A 154 -18.19 -4.81 0.60
CA LEU A 154 -19.03 -3.66 0.28
C LEU A 154 -19.58 -3.06 1.56
N SER A 155 -19.26 -1.79 1.81
CA SER A 155 -19.63 -1.08 3.04
C SER A 155 -19.25 -1.84 4.32
N GLY A 156 -18.03 -2.39 4.36
CA GLY A 156 -17.45 -3.17 5.48
C GLY A 156 -17.86 -4.64 5.55
N GLU A 157 -18.85 -5.09 4.76
CA GLU A 157 -19.42 -6.44 4.82
C GLU A 157 -18.91 -7.32 3.66
N LEU A 158 -18.64 -8.59 3.95
CA LEU A 158 -18.29 -9.60 2.95
C LEU A 158 -19.52 -9.96 2.09
N VAL A 159 -19.51 -9.55 0.83
CA VAL A 159 -20.61 -9.81 -0.11
C VAL A 159 -20.34 -10.97 -1.07
N ALA A 160 -19.07 -11.27 -1.35
CA ALA A 160 -18.68 -12.43 -2.15
C ALA A 160 -17.34 -13.02 -1.70
N SER A 161 -17.16 -14.32 -1.92
CA SER A 161 -15.89 -15.02 -1.74
C SER A 161 -15.70 -15.96 -2.92
N VAL A 162 -14.76 -15.63 -3.81
CA VAL A 162 -14.62 -16.28 -5.12
C VAL A 162 -13.18 -16.70 -5.33
N GLN A 163 -12.97 -17.94 -5.77
CA GLN A 163 -11.67 -18.38 -6.25
C GLN A 163 -11.39 -17.73 -7.62
N VAL A 164 -10.39 -16.86 -7.68
CA VAL A 164 -9.98 -16.17 -8.91
C VAL A 164 -9.12 -17.09 -9.79
N THR A 165 -8.13 -17.76 -9.18
CA THR A 165 -7.19 -18.63 -9.91
C THR A 165 -6.41 -19.56 -8.97
N ALA A 166 -5.45 -20.31 -9.50
CA ALA A 166 -4.47 -21.07 -8.73
C ALA A 166 -3.06 -20.98 -9.35
N ILE A 167 -2.17 -20.27 -8.66
CA ILE A 167 -0.77 -20.08 -9.02
C ILE A 167 0.07 -21.13 -8.29
N ARG A 168 0.05 -22.36 -8.83
CA ARG A 168 0.64 -23.55 -8.19
C ARG A 168 2.17 -23.53 -8.14
N ASP A 169 2.80 -22.83 -9.07
CA ASP A 169 4.24 -22.58 -8.99
C ASP A 169 4.51 -21.47 -7.98
N ILE A 170 4.91 -21.88 -6.77
CA ILE A 170 5.25 -20.99 -5.65
C ILE A 170 6.47 -20.11 -5.93
N SER A 171 7.12 -20.26 -7.08
CA SER A 171 8.14 -19.33 -7.55
C SER A 171 7.59 -17.98 -7.95
N TRP A 172 6.29 -17.93 -8.27
CA TRP A 172 5.56 -16.70 -8.56
C TRP A 172 4.96 -16.10 -7.29
N ASN A 173 5.24 -14.82 -7.09
CA ASN A 173 4.63 -14.01 -6.06
C ASN A 173 3.78 -12.92 -6.72
N ILE A 174 2.57 -12.70 -6.22
CA ILE A 174 1.88 -11.44 -6.47
C ILE A 174 2.67 -10.34 -5.75
N GLN A 175 3.00 -9.28 -6.47
CA GLN A 175 3.89 -8.20 -6.01
C GLN A 175 3.14 -6.90 -5.79
N LEU A 176 2.31 -6.48 -6.76
CA LEU A 176 1.53 -5.25 -6.72
C LEU A 176 0.17 -5.50 -7.37
N THR A 177 -0.78 -4.62 -7.07
CA THR A 177 -2.13 -4.61 -7.63
C THR A 177 -2.52 -3.24 -8.21
N PRO A 178 -1.80 -2.78 -9.26
CA PRO A 178 -2.06 -1.51 -9.95
C PRO A 178 -3.32 -1.53 -10.82
N ASP A 179 -3.94 -0.40 -11.11
CA ASP A 179 -4.93 -0.26 -12.21
C ASP A 179 -4.18 -0.05 -13.55
N LEU A 180 -3.81 -1.12 -14.27
CA LEU A 180 -2.90 -1.00 -15.41
C LEU A 180 -3.58 -0.46 -16.68
N ASP A 181 -4.92 -0.51 -16.76
CA ASP A 181 -5.67 -0.11 -17.96
C ASP A 181 -6.70 1.01 -17.74
N GLY A 182 -6.67 1.61 -16.55
CA GLY A 182 -7.37 2.85 -16.21
C GLY A 182 -8.88 2.67 -16.14
N ASP A 183 -9.34 1.45 -15.82
CA ASP A 183 -10.75 1.13 -15.71
C ASP A 183 -11.31 1.36 -14.30
N GLY A 184 -10.47 1.81 -13.37
CA GLY A 184 -10.77 2.06 -11.97
C GLY A 184 -10.69 0.82 -11.11
N LYS A 185 -10.15 -0.30 -11.61
CA LYS A 185 -10.04 -1.56 -10.87
C LYS A 185 -8.59 -2.01 -10.76
N ALA A 186 -8.26 -2.55 -9.59
CA ALA A 186 -6.95 -3.12 -9.36
C ALA A 186 -6.74 -4.40 -10.19
N ASP A 187 -5.59 -4.47 -10.88
CA ASP A 187 -5.08 -5.64 -11.57
C ASP A 187 -4.11 -6.44 -10.70
N ILE A 188 -3.47 -7.47 -11.26
CA ILE A 188 -2.49 -8.28 -10.54
C ILE A 188 -1.18 -8.37 -11.32
N LEU A 189 -0.08 -7.93 -10.70
CA LEU A 189 1.28 -8.18 -11.18
C LEU A 189 1.96 -9.28 -10.37
N LEU A 190 2.33 -10.35 -11.08
CA LEU A 190 3.12 -11.46 -10.58
C LEU A 190 4.59 -11.30 -10.96
N ARG A 191 5.50 -11.71 -10.07
CA ARG A 191 6.92 -11.83 -10.38
C ARG A 191 7.48 -13.18 -9.98
N HIS A 192 8.22 -13.79 -10.89
CA HIS A 192 8.95 -15.02 -10.64
C HIS A 192 10.29 -14.69 -9.98
N HIS A 193 10.51 -15.11 -8.74
CA HIS A 193 11.64 -14.63 -7.94
C HIS A 193 13.03 -15.09 -8.45
N GLN A 194 13.11 -16.24 -9.14
CA GLN A 194 14.36 -16.76 -9.71
C GLN A 194 14.67 -16.18 -11.11
N THR A 195 13.66 -16.02 -11.97
CA THR A 195 13.89 -15.60 -13.37
C THR A 195 13.75 -14.09 -13.58
N GLY A 196 13.01 -13.40 -12.69
CA GLY A 196 12.72 -11.97 -12.82
C GLY A 196 11.59 -11.64 -13.81
N VAL A 197 10.96 -12.66 -14.40
CA VAL A 197 9.82 -12.46 -15.29
C VAL A 197 8.66 -11.86 -14.50
N VAL A 198 8.02 -10.85 -15.10
CA VAL A 198 6.79 -10.24 -14.60
C VAL A 198 5.64 -10.70 -15.49
N TRP A 199 4.56 -11.14 -14.89
CA TRP A 199 3.34 -11.57 -15.56
C TRP A 199 2.19 -10.72 -15.03
N ARG A 200 1.24 -10.36 -15.90
CA ARG A 200 0.06 -9.60 -15.49
C ARG A 200 -1.21 -10.41 -15.66
N PHE A 201 -2.18 -10.12 -14.81
CA PHE A 201 -3.58 -10.42 -15.03
C PHE A 201 -4.33 -9.08 -15.05
N LEU A 202 -5.01 -8.78 -16.16
CA LEU A 202 -6.02 -7.72 -16.15
C LEU A 202 -7.30 -8.27 -15.56
N MET A 203 -7.93 -7.50 -14.68
CA MET A 203 -9.04 -7.92 -13.83
C MET A 203 -10.33 -7.20 -14.22
N ASP A 204 -11.46 -7.87 -14.00
CA ASP A 204 -12.79 -7.24 -13.99
C ASP A 204 -13.58 -7.85 -12.83
N GLY A 205 -13.42 -7.25 -11.64
CA GLY A 205 -13.84 -7.86 -10.39
C GLY A 205 -13.13 -9.20 -10.16
N HIS A 206 -13.93 -10.26 -10.06
CA HIS A 206 -13.44 -11.61 -9.78
C HIS A 206 -12.86 -12.35 -11.00
N GLN A 207 -12.87 -11.74 -12.19
CA GLN A 207 -12.47 -12.39 -13.44
C GLN A 207 -11.13 -11.89 -13.94
N ILE A 208 -10.29 -12.81 -14.43
CA ILE A 208 -9.10 -12.47 -15.21
C ILE A 208 -9.54 -12.33 -16.67
N ILE A 209 -9.53 -11.11 -17.22
CA ILE A 209 -9.98 -10.82 -18.58
C ILE A 209 -8.84 -10.88 -19.62
N ASP A 210 -7.60 -10.63 -19.21
CA ASP A 210 -6.38 -10.86 -20.01
C ASP A 210 -5.25 -11.41 -19.13
N SER A 211 -4.38 -12.23 -19.70
CA SER A 211 -3.28 -12.85 -18.97
C SER A 211 -2.07 -13.06 -19.87
N ARG A 212 -0.98 -12.36 -19.57
CA ARG A 212 0.25 -12.48 -20.36
C ARG A 212 1.51 -12.06 -19.62
N ARG A 213 2.65 -12.47 -20.18
CA ARG A 213 3.95 -11.96 -19.78
C ARG A 213 3.99 -10.44 -20.01
N PHE A 214 4.28 -9.71 -18.95
CA PHE A 214 4.37 -8.25 -18.96
C PHE A 214 5.77 -7.79 -19.37
N MET A 215 6.80 -8.19 -18.60
CA MET A 215 8.19 -7.87 -18.90
C MET A 215 9.16 -8.89 -18.30
N ASN A 216 10.46 -8.64 -18.40
CA ASN A 216 11.46 -9.35 -17.62
C ASN A 216 12.44 -8.34 -17.03
N ALA A 217 12.56 -8.32 -15.72
CA ALA A 217 13.44 -7.43 -14.98
C ALA A 217 14.44 -8.27 -14.19
N ALA A 218 15.74 -7.99 -14.34
CA ALA A 218 16.78 -8.75 -13.66
C ALA A 218 16.54 -8.81 -12.13
N PRO A 219 16.98 -9.88 -11.42
CA PRO A 219 16.64 -10.07 -10.00
C PRO A 219 17.00 -8.92 -9.06
N HIS A 220 18.02 -8.12 -9.40
CA HIS A 220 18.44 -6.95 -8.62
C HIS A 220 17.51 -5.74 -8.77
N TRP A 221 16.59 -5.76 -9.75
CA TRP A 221 15.49 -4.81 -9.84
C TRP A 221 14.28 -5.33 -9.07
N GLN A 222 13.75 -4.49 -8.19
CA GLN A 222 12.52 -4.71 -7.43
C GLN A 222 11.44 -3.81 -7.98
N LEU A 223 10.23 -4.37 -8.11
CA LEU A 223 9.03 -3.59 -8.35
C LEU A 223 8.62 -3.00 -7.00
N ALA A 224 8.66 -1.68 -6.88
CA ALA A 224 8.70 -1.00 -5.59
C ALA A 224 7.38 -0.29 -5.24
N LEU A 225 6.72 0.28 -6.24
CA LEU A 225 5.48 1.06 -6.09
C LEU A 225 4.77 1.17 -7.45
N HIS A 226 3.50 1.53 -7.44
CA HIS A 226 2.73 1.93 -8.61
C HIS A 226 1.94 3.21 -8.33
N GLY A 227 1.46 3.87 -9.38
CA GLY A 227 0.60 5.07 -9.35
C GLY A 227 0.54 5.72 -10.74
N ASP A 228 -0.43 6.59 -10.99
CA ASP A 228 -0.59 7.30 -12.27
C ASP A 228 0.41 8.47 -12.38
N PHE A 229 1.68 8.13 -12.58
CA PHE A 229 2.79 9.08 -12.57
C PHE A 229 2.85 10.01 -13.80
N ASP A 230 1.93 9.88 -14.75
CA ASP A 230 1.84 10.76 -15.92
C ASP A 230 0.44 11.30 -16.25
N ALA A 231 -0.50 11.14 -15.31
CA ALA A 231 -1.87 11.62 -15.37
C ALA A 231 -2.65 11.09 -16.58
N ASP A 232 -2.35 9.87 -17.03
CA ASP A 232 -2.93 9.29 -18.24
C ASP A 232 -4.07 8.28 -17.98
N GLY A 233 -4.35 8.06 -16.69
CA GLY A 233 -5.37 7.17 -16.14
C GLY A 233 -4.87 5.77 -15.84
N ASP A 234 -3.70 5.36 -16.34
CA ASP A 234 -3.15 4.02 -16.12
C ASP A 234 -2.03 4.07 -15.05
N ASP A 235 -2.04 3.15 -14.09
CA ASP A 235 -0.99 3.04 -13.10
C ASP A 235 0.35 2.63 -13.74
N ASP A 236 1.34 3.48 -13.53
CA ASP A 236 2.73 3.28 -13.90
C ASP A 236 3.49 2.48 -12.82
N LEU A 237 4.67 1.98 -13.18
CA LEU A 237 5.48 1.13 -12.29
C LEU A 237 6.81 1.76 -11.90
N LEU A 238 7.02 1.95 -10.60
CA LEU A 238 8.31 2.34 -10.05
C LEU A 238 9.17 1.11 -9.75
N TRP A 239 10.35 1.09 -10.35
CA TRP A 239 11.37 0.08 -10.16
C TRP A 239 12.57 0.62 -9.39
N ARG A 240 13.10 -0.21 -8.49
CA ARG A 240 14.25 0.11 -7.64
C ARG A 240 15.37 -0.92 -7.81
N ASN A 241 16.57 -0.47 -8.12
CA ASN A 241 17.75 -1.31 -8.20
C ASN A 241 18.40 -1.45 -6.82
N THR A 242 18.45 -2.67 -6.31
CA THR A 242 18.94 -3.00 -4.97
C THR A 242 20.47 -3.02 -4.83
N GLN A 243 21.20 -2.91 -5.93
CA GLN A 243 22.66 -2.93 -5.92
C GLN A 243 23.27 -1.54 -5.95
N ASN A 244 22.64 -0.61 -6.64
CA ASN A 244 23.18 0.74 -6.84
C ASN A 244 22.21 1.86 -6.47
N GLY A 245 20.96 1.55 -6.13
CA GLY A 245 19.98 2.58 -5.79
C GLY A 245 19.50 3.40 -6.97
N GLN A 246 19.53 2.88 -8.18
CA GLN A 246 18.84 3.51 -9.29
C GLN A 246 17.32 3.31 -9.15
N SER A 247 16.54 4.35 -9.43
CA SER A 247 15.08 4.25 -9.54
C SER A 247 14.61 4.66 -10.94
N VAL A 248 13.68 3.90 -11.51
CA VAL A 248 13.07 4.22 -12.80
C VAL A 248 11.55 4.02 -12.74
N ILE A 249 10.80 4.93 -13.32
CA ILE A 249 9.38 4.77 -13.60
C ILE A 249 9.26 4.20 -15.02
N HIS A 250 8.45 3.17 -15.16
CA HIS A 250 8.03 2.63 -16.44
C HIS A 250 6.56 2.95 -16.65
N ARG A 251 6.28 3.63 -17.75
CA ARG A 251 4.92 3.97 -18.13
C ARG A 251 4.15 2.78 -18.65
N VAL A 252 2.89 2.69 -18.28
CA VAL A 252 1.93 1.71 -18.74
C VAL A 252 0.93 2.40 -19.67
N LYS A 253 0.40 1.68 -20.66
CA LYS A 253 -0.74 2.16 -21.44
C LYS A 253 -1.69 1.03 -21.79
N GLY A 254 -2.96 1.15 -21.41
CA GLY A 254 -4.01 0.17 -21.72
C GLY A 254 -3.61 -1.25 -21.32
N GLY A 255 -3.06 -1.39 -20.10
CA GLY A 255 -2.60 -2.66 -19.54
C GLY A 255 -1.21 -3.09 -19.98
N ASP A 256 -0.57 -2.40 -20.93
CA ASP A 256 0.68 -2.82 -21.56
C ASP A 256 1.88 -1.93 -21.26
N PHE A 257 3.06 -2.55 -21.27
CA PHE A 257 4.33 -1.84 -21.12
C PHE A 257 4.57 -0.87 -22.28
N SER A 258 4.70 0.43 -21.98
CA SER A 258 5.12 1.43 -22.95
C SER A 258 6.63 1.38 -23.16
N ARG A 259 7.09 0.82 -24.28
CA ARG A 259 8.53 0.71 -24.62
C ARG A 259 9.26 2.06 -24.69
N HIS A 260 8.54 3.18 -24.75
CA HIS A 260 9.11 4.51 -24.91
C HIS A 260 8.90 5.40 -23.68
N GLY A 261 8.17 4.95 -22.65
CA GLY A 261 7.96 5.71 -21.41
C GLY A 261 8.80 5.13 -20.28
N MET A 262 10.10 5.42 -20.25
CA MET A 262 10.94 5.12 -19.07
C MET A 262 11.61 6.41 -18.59
N TYR A 263 11.40 6.74 -17.32
CA TYR A 263 11.91 7.94 -16.69
C TYR A 263 12.82 7.55 -15.53
N SER A 264 14.07 8.00 -15.55
CA SER A 264 14.99 7.78 -14.44
C SER A 264 14.77 8.85 -13.37
N LEU A 265 14.43 8.43 -12.15
CA LEU A 265 14.41 9.30 -10.96
C LEU A 265 15.82 9.54 -10.39
N GLY A 266 16.83 8.90 -10.98
CA GLY A 266 18.22 9.05 -10.58
C GLY A 266 18.70 7.93 -9.67
N ILE A 267 19.80 8.20 -8.97
CA ILE A 267 20.43 7.28 -8.04
C ILE A 267 20.35 7.85 -6.63
N LEU A 268 19.75 7.07 -5.74
CA LEU A 268 19.75 7.27 -4.30
C LEU A 268 20.52 6.10 -3.71
N ASP A 269 21.82 6.24 -3.50
CA ASP A 269 22.72 5.13 -3.13
C ASP A 269 22.52 4.64 -1.69
N ASP A 270 21.88 5.44 -0.84
CA ASP A 270 21.41 5.01 0.47
C ASP A 270 20.17 4.11 0.35
N MET A 271 20.39 2.80 0.56
CA MET A 271 19.36 1.76 0.45
C MET A 271 18.33 1.80 1.58
N HIS A 272 18.48 2.68 2.58
CA HIS A 272 17.49 2.83 3.64
C HIS A 272 16.29 3.68 3.21
N TRP A 273 16.43 4.44 2.14
CA TRP A 273 15.30 5.09 1.49
C TRP A 273 14.51 4.11 0.63
N GLN A 274 13.23 3.98 0.95
CA GLN A 274 12.26 3.15 0.24
C GLN A 274 11.08 4.02 -0.20
N PRO A 275 10.56 3.84 -1.43
CA PRO A 275 9.29 4.43 -1.79
C PRO A 275 8.20 3.71 -1.01
N VAL A 276 7.25 4.47 -0.45
CA VAL A 276 6.20 3.92 0.43
C VAL A 276 4.80 4.27 -0.04
N TRP A 277 4.63 5.29 -0.88
CA TRP A 277 3.32 5.68 -1.36
C TRP A 277 3.38 6.52 -2.63
N ALA A 278 2.33 6.43 -3.45
CA ALA A 278 2.08 7.24 -4.62
C ALA A 278 0.70 7.89 -4.49
N ARG A 279 0.60 9.19 -4.73
CA ARG A 279 -0.66 9.94 -4.86
C ARG A 279 -0.37 11.35 -5.38
N ASP A 280 -1.28 11.96 -6.11
CA ASP A 280 -1.23 13.40 -6.43
C ASP A 280 -1.29 14.25 -5.15
N LEU A 281 -0.17 14.87 -4.75
CA LEU A 281 -0.05 15.65 -3.51
C LEU A 281 -0.16 17.16 -3.74
N ASP A 282 0.06 17.63 -4.96
CA ASP A 282 -0.01 19.04 -5.32
C ASP A 282 -1.18 19.42 -6.25
N ASP A 283 -2.08 18.46 -6.49
CA ASP A 283 -3.31 18.55 -7.27
C ASP A 283 -3.00 18.88 -8.77
N ASP A 284 -1.88 18.41 -9.32
CA ASP A 284 -1.49 18.61 -10.73
C ASP A 284 -1.91 17.47 -11.68
N GLY A 285 -2.40 16.37 -11.11
CA GLY A 285 -2.88 15.17 -11.80
C GLY A 285 -1.85 14.05 -11.91
N ASP A 286 -0.56 14.34 -11.75
CA ASP A 286 0.50 13.33 -11.74
C ASP A 286 0.65 12.78 -10.29
N ASP A 287 0.68 11.46 -10.11
CA ASP A 287 0.93 10.91 -8.78
C ASP A 287 2.36 11.24 -8.30
N ASP A 288 2.50 11.68 -7.06
CA ASP A 288 3.78 11.99 -6.42
C ASP A 288 4.27 10.85 -5.55
N ILE A 289 5.59 10.72 -5.36
CA ILE A 289 6.16 9.61 -4.59
C ILE A 289 6.59 10.06 -3.20
N ILE A 290 6.09 9.40 -2.17
CA ILE A 290 6.64 9.51 -0.81
C ILE A 290 7.74 8.46 -0.60
N TRP A 291 8.89 8.93 -0.17
CA TRP A 291 10.03 8.14 0.25
C TRP A 291 10.16 8.15 1.77
N HIS A 292 10.53 7.02 2.36
CA HIS A 292 10.78 6.89 3.78
C HIS A 292 12.13 6.20 4.06
N HIS A 293 12.86 6.69 5.05
CA HIS A 293 14.16 6.19 5.46
C HIS A 293 14.00 5.28 6.69
N ASP A 294 14.06 3.97 6.49
CA ASP A 294 13.69 2.95 7.48
C ASP A 294 14.56 2.86 8.76
N ARG A 295 15.73 3.51 8.78
CA ARG A 295 16.59 3.62 9.97
C ARG A 295 16.48 4.95 10.71
N LEU A 296 16.32 6.05 9.98
CA LEU A 296 16.37 7.40 10.54
C LEU A 296 14.97 8.00 10.70
N GLY A 297 13.98 7.37 10.06
CA GLY A 297 12.59 7.80 10.03
C GLY A 297 12.34 9.01 9.15
N TYR A 298 13.29 9.37 8.29
CA TYR A 298 13.13 10.53 7.42
C TYR A 298 12.12 10.24 6.31
N SER A 299 11.17 11.14 6.11
CA SER A 299 10.28 11.09 4.95
C SER A 299 10.62 12.22 3.96
N SER A 300 10.50 11.95 2.67
CA SER A 300 10.72 12.93 1.60
C SER A 300 9.66 12.75 0.52
N VAL A 301 9.27 13.82 -0.14
CA VAL A 301 8.28 13.80 -1.22
C VAL A 301 8.98 14.09 -2.54
N TYR A 302 8.65 13.34 -3.57
CA TYR A 302 9.13 13.53 -4.91
C TYR A 302 7.94 13.99 -5.75
N LEU A 303 7.84 15.31 -5.96
CA LEU A 303 6.84 15.87 -6.84
C LEU A 303 7.16 15.50 -8.29
N LEU A 304 6.23 14.83 -8.95
CA LEU A 304 6.29 14.49 -10.36
C LEU A 304 5.60 15.59 -11.17
N GLY A 305 5.22 15.28 -12.40
CA GLY A 305 4.77 16.28 -13.35
C GLY A 305 5.01 15.79 -14.77
N SER A 306 4.21 16.28 -15.71
CA SER A 306 4.21 15.91 -17.15
C SER A 306 5.56 15.73 -17.90
N THR A 307 6.69 16.23 -17.39
CA THR A 307 8.03 16.08 -18.01
C THR A 307 9.05 15.31 -17.16
N GLY A 308 8.62 14.73 -16.04
CA GLY A 308 9.43 14.01 -15.06
C GLY A 308 9.57 14.75 -13.73
N TYR A 309 10.39 14.22 -12.82
CA TYR A 309 10.64 14.76 -11.48
C TYR A 309 10.90 16.27 -11.49
N ILE A 310 9.98 17.05 -10.92
CA ILE A 310 10.08 18.51 -10.80
C ILE A 310 10.81 18.90 -9.51
N GLY A 311 10.80 18.00 -8.54
CA GLY A 311 11.74 17.96 -7.43
C GLY A 311 11.55 19.02 -6.36
N GLN A 312 11.11 18.56 -5.20
CA GLN A 312 11.34 19.23 -3.94
C GLN A 312 11.69 18.20 -2.87
N LEU A 313 12.98 18.07 -2.53
CA LEU A 313 13.38 17.42 -1.27
C LEU A 313 12.79 18.22 -0.12
N LEU A 314 11.68 17.75 0.45
CA LEU A 314 11.27 18.21 1.78
C LEU A 314 12.33 17.77 2.79
N PRO A 315 12.66 18.61 3.79
CA PRO A 315 13.75 18.34 4.71
C PRO A 315 13.53 17.02 5.44
N SER A 316 14.62 16.29 5.67
CA SER A 316 14.67 15.06 6.44
C SER A 316 14.05 15.26 7.85
N LEU A 317 12.84 14.72 8.08
CA LEU A 317 12.13 14.69 9.38
C LEU A 317 12.47 13.46 10.26
N ALA A 318 13.20 13.59 11.37
CA ALA A 318 13.69 12.41 12.10
C ALA A 318 12.54 11.66 12.81
N GLU A 319 11.99 10.60 12.24
CA GLU A 319 11.00 9.73 12.90
C GLU A 319 11.69 8.54 13.56
N GLY A 320 12.30 8.77 14.73
CA GLY A 320 13.21 7.83 15.41
C GLY A 320 12.85 6.33 15.40
N GLY A 321 13.35 5.60 14.40
CA GLY A 321 13.49 4.13 14.41
C GLY A 321 12.31 3.33 13.85
N TRP A 322 11.40 3.94 13.12
CA TRP A 322 10.24 3.25 12.54
C TRP A 322 10.52 2.68 11.14
N ARG A 323 9.78 1.63 10.75
CA ARG A 323 9.89 0.96 9.43
C ARG A 323 8.53 1.00 8.71
N PRO A 324 8.47 0.74 7.39
CA PRO A 324 7.21 0.56 6.64
C PRO A 324 6.81 -0.93 6.47
N VAL A 325 5.52 -1.21 6.28
CA VAL A 325 4.96 -2.54 5.87
C VAL A 325 3.90 -2.29 4.79
N HIS A 326 3.92 -3.15 3.76
CA HIS A 326 3.02 -3.16 2.62
C HIS A 326 1.86 -4.12 2.83
#